data_AF-A0A932TN33-F1
#
_entry.id   AF-A0A932TN33-F1
#
_cell.length_a   1.000
_cell.length_b   1.000
_cell.length_c   1.000
_cell.angle_alpha   90.00
_cell.angle_beta   90.00
_cell.angle_gamma   90.00
#
_symmetry.space_group_name_H-M   'P 1'
#
loop_
_entity.id
_entity.type
_entity.pdbx_description
1 polymer ?
#
loop_
_entity_poly.entity_id
_entity_poly.type
_entity_poly.pdbx_seq_one_letter_code
_entity_poly.pdbx_strand_id
1 'polypeptide(L)'
;MALRSLLLALLLCAAAAASAAEGGDAPPPVQPEKAAETKAEQPAAPTGAAAAANDFILSASEGGTKLTLRAVNVPAKPVIEALAKESGWTIRVEGEPRGSVSADFTDQPFETALMTVARPPGYTASRVFVIVPKKEGSPLAPDVLRLPMGLPRLSLSLANPMPVAAVIATVAEMAHVSIEAPEDLKGEATLAAADTPLPDVLTSLCQQLDMAWTLVYQLKSAPTTGAGAVPDDEEVAAQEARRQAQQWARMTPQQRQVVASQQIGNLLRLDPRQRQQQVQSITAQLVGLSRGVAKLSPEERKQVGAMIQQRAQPYMSQMRQLTPEQQREFQPAARAYEMLINRLRQPTPQPRPATPGRGGAPQPPARR
;
A
#
# COMPACT_ATOMS: atom_id res chain seq x y z
N MET A 1 -3.50 4.69 6.06
CA MET A 1 -3.03 3.47 5.37
C MET A 1 -1.95 2.70 6.14
N ALA A 2 -1.20 3.33 7.05
CA ALA A 2 -0.14 2.68 7.83
C ALA A 2 -0.57 1.41 8.61
N LEU A 3 -1.83 1.31 9.05
CA LEU A 3 -2.34 0.13 9.78
C LEU A 3 -2.65 -1.08 8.87
N ARG A 4 -2.95 -0.87 7.57
CA ARG A 4 -3.14 -1.95 6.59
C ARG A 4 -1.80 -2.61 6.25
N SER A 5 -0.73 -1.82 6.19
CA SER A 5 0.65 -2.29 6.01
C SER A 5 1.22 -2.95 7.27
N LEU A 6 0.87 -2.47 8.47
CA LEU A 6 1.28 -3.09 9.74
C LEU A 6 0.67 -4.48 9.96
N LEU A 7 -0.57 -4.69 9.49
CA LEU A 7 -1.23 -5.99 9.49
C LEU A 7 -0.70 -6.93 8.39
N LEU A 8 -0.21 -6.40 7.26
CA LEU A 8 0.46 -7.19 6.22
C LEU A 8 1.88 -7.63 6.64
N ALA A 9 2.61 -6.79 7.38
CA ALA A 9 3.96 -7.08 7.85
C ALA A 9 4.01 -8.21 8.89
N LEU A 10 3.00 -8.31 9.76
CA LEU A 10 2.86 -9.43 10.71
C LEU A 10 2.49 -10.77 10.05
N LEU A 11 2.22 -10.80 8.74
CA LEU A 11 1.75 -11.98 7.99
C LEU A 11 2.81 -12.71 7.17
N LEU A 12 4.03 -12.17 7.06
CA LEU A 12 5.10 -12.78 6.24
C LEU A 12 6.08 -13.68 7.03
N CYS A 13 6.01 -13.72 8.37
CA CYS A 13 6.99 -14.46 9.20
C CYS A 13 6.72 -15.97 9.38
N ALA A 14 5.98 -16.65 8.49
CA ALA A 14 5.63 -18.07 8.70
C ALA A 14 5.81 -19.02 7.49
N ALA A 15 6.53 -18.61 6.44
CA ALA A 15 6.65 -19.43 5.22
C ALA A 15 8.04 -19.40 4.56
N ALA A 16 9.12 -19.44 5.35
CA ALA A 16 10.48 -19.59 4.81
C ALA A 16 11.22 -20.73 5.51
N ALA A 17 10.83 -21.97 5.20
CA ALA A 17 11.69 -23.14 5.33
C ALA A 17 11.24 -24.20 4.31
N ALA A 18 12.19 -24.63 3.45
CA ALA A 18 12.12 -25.67 2.41
C ALA A 18 11.87 -25.20 0.96
N SER A 19 12.94 -24.89 0.21
CA SER A 19 13.69 -25.88 -0.58
C SER A 19 14.78 -25.19 -1.40
N ALA A 20 15.97 -25.79 -1.39
CA ALA A 20 17.07 -25.53 -2.30
C ALA A 20 17.41 -26.85 -2.98
N ALA A 21 17.57 -26.85 -4.31
CA ALA A 21 18.68 -27.49 -5.04
C ALA A 21 18.33 -27.72 -6.53
N GLU A 22 19.39 -27.68 -7.34
CA GLU A 22 19.57 -28.08 -8.76
C GLU A 22 19.24 -26.99 -9.81
N GLY A 23 20.14 -26.55 -10.69
CA GLY A 23 21.53 -26.92 -11.00
C GLY A 23 21.75 -27.02 -12.51
N GLY A 24 22.69 -26.22 -13.06
CA GLY A 24 23.27 -26.33 -14.42
C GLY A 24 22.40 -25.80 -15.56
N ASP A 25 22.90 -25.26 -16.67
CA ASP A 25 24.25 -25.16 -17.23
C ASP A 25 24.20 -24.07 -18.34
N ALA A 26 25.30 -23.35 -18.58
CA ALA A 26 25.36 -22.25 -19.55
C ALA A 26 26.37 -22.51 -20.67
N PRO A 27 26.07 -22.09 -21.91
CA PRO A 27 27.13 -21.80 -22.89
C PRO A 27 26.86 -20.45 -23.65
N PRO A 28 27.77 -19.93 -24.51
CA PRO A 28 28.46 -18.64 -24.31
C PRO A 28 27.96 -17.49 -25.25
N PRO A 29 28.57 -16.29 -25.19
CA PRO A 29 28.01 -15.07 -25.81
C PRO A 29 28.31 -14.94 -27.31
N VAL A 30 27.34 -14.42 -28.04
CA VAL A 30 27.48 -13.97 -29.45
C VAL A 30 27.57 -12.44 -29.46
N GLN A 31 28.60 -11.93 -30.16
CA GLN A 31 28.91 -10.51 -30.38
C GLN A 31 27.98 -9.86 -31.44
N PRO A 32 27.92 -8.51 -31.52
CA PRO A 32 26.77 -7.80 -32.06
C PRO A 32 26.84 -7.61 -33.58
N GLU A 33 25.73 -7.90 -34.25
CA GLU A 33 25.56 -7.59 -35.66
C GLU A 33 24.91 -6.21 -35.85
N LYS A 34 25.49 -5.49 -36.80
CA LYS A 34 25.28 -4.08 -37.15
C LYS A 34 24.13 -4.01 -38.17
N ALA A 35 23.02 -3.35 -37.85
CA ALA A 35 21.96 -3.00 -38.81
C ALA A 35 21.55 -1.55 -38.55
N ALA A 36 22.04 -0.62 -39.37
CA ALA A 36 21.37 -0.10 -40.57
C ALA A 36 20.33 0.98 -40.21
N GLU A 37 20.78 2.23 -40.28
CA GLU A 37 19.96 3.43 -40.35
C GLU A 37 18.91 3.28 -41.46
N THR A 38 17.64 3.29 -41.08
CA THR A 38 16.55 3.54 -42.02
C THR A 38 15.87 4.84 -41.60
N LYS A 39 16.11 5.88 -42.40
CA LYS A 39 15.55 7.21 -42.29
C LYS A 39 14.04 7.12 -42.56
N ALA A 40 13.25 7.06 -41.50
CA ALA A 40 11.79 7.10 -41.60
C ALA A 40 11.31 8.54 -41.74
N GLU A 41 10.52 8.73 -42.78
CA GLU A 41 9.83 9.94 -43.20
C GLU A 41 9.01 10.55 -42.06
N GLN A 42 9.21 11.86 -41.87
CA GLN A 42 8.52 12.68 -40.88
C GLN A 42 7.06 12.88 -41.33
N PRO A 43 6.04 12.33 -40.64
CA PRO A 43 4.67 12.60 -41.00
C PRO A 43 4.32 14.06 -40.69
N ALA A 44 3.62 14.67 -41.64
CA ALA A 44 3.15 16.04 -41.62
C ALA A 44 2.43 16.39 -40.30
N ALA A 45 2.73 17.58 -39.78
CA ALA A 45 2.13 18.13 -38.59
C ALA A 45 0.59 18.21 -38.73
N PRO A 46 -0.18 17.66 -37.78
CA PRO A 46 -1.62 17.92 -37.73
C PRO A 46 -1.86 19.37 -37.29
N THR A 47 -2.16 20.24 -38.25
CA THR A 47 -2.69 21.58 -38.02
C THR A 47 -4.18 21.53 -37.68
N GLY A 48 -4.55 22.13 -36.55
CA GLY A 48 -5.92 22.56 -36.26
C GLY A 48 -6.65 21.74 -35.18
N ALA A 49 -6.79 22.34 -33.98
CA ALA A 49 -7.63 21.93 -32.84
C ALA A 49 -7.06 20.99 -31.74
N ALA A 50 -5.79 20.55 -31.81
CA ALA A 50 -5.15 19.72 -30.77
C ALA A 50 -4.11 20.47 -29.89
N ALA A 51 -4.13 21.81 -29.90
CA ALA A 51 -3.23 22.67 -29.13
C ALA A 51 -3.99 23.45 -28.03
N ALA A 52 -4.97 22.83 -27.38
CA ALA A 52 -5.26 23.20 -26.01
C ALA A 52 -4.04 22.75 -25.21
N ALA A 53 -3.12 23.69 -24.99
CA ALA A 53 -1.90 23.47 -24.23
C ALA A 53 -2.28 22.73 -22.94
N ASN A 54 -1.75 21.52 -22.79
CA ASN A 54 -1.70 20.83 -21.50
C ASN A 54 -0.71 21.59 -20.61
N ASP A 55 -1.04 22.84 -20.33
CA ASP A 55 -0.24 23.74 -19.54
C ASP A 55 -0.47 23.33 -18.09
N PHE A 56 0.47 22.56 -17.55
CA PHE A 56 0.56 22.37 -16.12
C PHE A 56 1.67 23.26 -15.59
N ILE A 57 1.39 23.89 -14.45
CA ILE A 57 2.38 24.71 -13.75
C ILE A 57 2.93 23.82 -12.66
N LEU A 58 4.21 23.50 -12.74
CA LEU A 58 4.95 22.88 -11.65
C LEU A 58 6.11 23.80 -11.26
N SER A 59 6.23 24.07 -9.98
CA SER A 59 7.38 24.79 -9.42
C SER A 59 7.80 24.18 -8.10
N ALA A 60 9.11 24.18 -7.85
CA ALA A 60 9.70 23.77 -6.59
C ALA A 60 10.10 24.97 -5.73
N SER A 61 9.87 24.86 -4.43
CA SER A 61 10.34 25.78 -3.39
C SER A 61 11.27 25.06 -2.43
N GLU A 62 12.02 25.81 -1.61
CA GLU A 62 12.85 25.29 -0.51
C GLU A 62 13.82 24.17 -0.94
N GLY A 63 14.53 24.38 -2.05
CA GLY A 63 15.54 23.44 -2.54
C GLY A 63 14.99 22.12 -3.10
N GLY A 64 13.71 22.09 -3.50
CA GLY A 64 13.06 20.90 -4.07
C GLY A 64 12.22 20.10 -3.07
N THR A 65 12.15 20.54 -1.82
CA THR A 65 11.43 19.82 -0.75
C THR A 65 9.93 20.07 -0.75
N LYS A 66 9.49 21.21 -1.31
CA LYS A 66 8.09 21.59 -1.46
C LYS A 66 7.75 21.91 -2.91
N LEU A 67 6.53 21.61 -3.30
CA LEU A 67 6.07 21.69 -4.68
C LEU A 67 4.71 22.37 -4.79
N THR A 68 4.56 23.16 -5.85
CA THR A 68 3.27 23.72 -6.27
C THR A 68 2.95 23.16 -7.65
N LEU A 69 1.80 22.48 -7.77
CA LEU A 69 1.33 21.89 -9.02
C LEU A 69 -0.10 22.36 -9.30
N ARG A 70 -0.35 22.80 -10.52
CA ARG A 70 -1.69 22.90 -11.11
C ARG A 70 -1.69 22.13 -12.41
N ALA A 71 -2.43 21.02 -12.44
CA ALA A 71 -2.62 20.16 -13.60
C ALA A 71 -4.11 19.76 -13.70
N VAL A 72 -4.68 19.82 -14.90
CA VAL A 72 -6.06 19.38 -15.16
C VAL A 72 -6.04 18.39 -16.31
N ASN A 73 -6.32 17.13 -16.03
CA ASN A 73 -6.38 16.04 -17.00
C ASN A 73 -5.11 15.89 -17.87
N VAL A 74 -3.94 16.09 -17.27
CA VAL A 74 -2.64 15.99 -17.97
C VAL A 74 -2.13 14.55 -17.91
N PRO A 75 -1.56 13.98 -18.99
CA PRO A 75 -1.00 12.63 -18.94
C PRO A 75 -0.03 12.44 -17.77
N ALA A 76 -0.09 11.30 -17.08
CA ALA A 76 0.69 11.10 -15.85
C ALA A 76 2.21 11.16 -16.07
N LYS A 77 2.69 10.64 -17.21
CA LYS A 77 4.12 10.58 -17.55
C LYS A 77 4.82 11.95 -17.46
N PRO A 78 4.43 12.99 -18.22
CA PRO A 78 5.10 14.29 -18.16
C PRO A 78 5.01 14.95 -16.78
N VAL A 79 3.93 14.73 -16.02
CA VAL A 79 3.82 15.28 -14.67
C VAL A 79 4.82 14.60 -13.73
N ILE A 80 4.98 13.27 -13.81
CA ILE A 80 5.96 12.52 -12.99
C ILE A 80 7.40 12.90 -13.38
N GLU A 81 7.69 13.03 -14.67
CA GLU A 81 9.02 13.47 -15.16
C GLU A 81 9.34 14.89 -14.67
N ALA A 82 8.37 15.80 -14.72
CA ALA A 82 8.54 17.15 -14.19
C ALA A 82 8.73 17.16 -12.67
N LEU A 83 7.99 16.33 -11.92
CA LEU A 83 8.19 16.16 -10.48
C LEU A 83 9.61 15.72 -10.14
N ALA A 84 10.13 14.71 -10.85
CA ALA A 84 11.51 14.24 -10.64
C ALA A 84 12.52 15.36 -10.92
N LYS A 85 12.34 16.08 -12.03
CA LYS A 85 13.23 17.17 -12.46
C LYS A 85 13.24 18.34 -11.47
N GLU A 86 12.07 18.87 -11.10
CA GLU A 86 11.96 20.07 -10.26
C GLU A 86 12.36 19.81 -8.80
N SER A 87 12.11 18.61 -8.30
CA SER A 87 12.47 18.24 -6.93
C SER A 87 13.91 17.76 -6.77
N GLY A 88 14.53 17.30 -7.87
CA GLY A 88 15.84 16.66 -7.85
C GLY A 88 15.84 15.23 -7.31
N TRP A 89 14.67 14.63 -7.05
CA TRP A 89 14.55 13.24 -6.62
C TRP A 89 14.50 12.26 -7.79
N THR A 90 15.11 11.10 -7.60
CA THR A 90 14.99 9.99 -8.54
C THR A 90 13.67 9.27 -8.33
N ILE A 91 12.82 9.25 -9.37
CA ILE A 91 11.56 8.49 -9.41
C ILE A 91 11.71 7.34 -10.41
N ARG A 92 11.53 6.09 -9.95
CA ARG A 92 11.52 4.89 -10.80
C ARG A 92 10.07 4.45 -11.01
N VAL A 93 9.61 4.44 -12.26
CA VAL A 93 8.26 3.93 -12.60
C VAL A 93 8.38 2.48 -13.06
N GLU A 94 7.68 1.58 -12.37
CA GLU A 94 7.58 0.17 -12.75
C GLU A 94 6.27 -0.04 -13.53
N GLY A 95 6.40 -0.36 -14.82
CA GLY A 95 5.31 -0.45 -15.78
C GLY A 95 5.18 0.80 -16.67
N GLU A 96 4.27 0.75 -17.63
CA GLU A 96 3.98 1.92 -18.47
C GLU A 96 3.19 2.98 -17.69
N PRO A 97 3.62 4.26 -17.70
CA PRO A 97 2.84 5.35 -17.15
C PRO A 97 1.51 5.51 -17.92
N ARG A 98 0.37 5.26 -17.27
CA ARG A 98 -0.98 5.33 -17.83
C ARG A 98 -1.82 6.36 -17.10
N GLY A 99 -2.92 6.78 -17.72
CA GLY A 99 -3.90 7.69 -17.14
C GLY A 99 -3.49 9.16 -17.14
N SER A 100 -4.35 9.97 -16.52
CA SER A 100 -4.22 11.42 -16.43
C SER A 100 -4.24 11.85 -14.96
N VAL A 101 -3.61 12.99 -14.70
CA VAL A 101 -3.49 13.63 -13.39
C VAL A 101 -4.30 14.92 -13.42
N SER A 102 -5.16 15.06 -12.41
CA SER A 102 -5.85 16.30 -12.08
C SER A 102 -5.55 16.63 -10.64
N ALA A 103 -4.71 17.63 -10.40
CA ALA A 103 -4.26 18.04 -9.07
C ALA A 103 -4.01 19.55 -9.02
N ASP A 104 -4.43 20.19 -7.94
CA ASP A 104 -4.13 21.59 -7.62
C ASP A 104 -3.66 21.65 -6.16
N PHE A 105 -2.38 21.92 -5.94
CA PHE A 105 -1.78 22.08 -4.62
C PHE A 105 -0.66 23.12 -4.64
N THR A 106 -0.43 23.77 -3.49
CA THR A 106 0.59 24.81 -3.32
C THR A 106 1.46 24.49 -2.11
N ASP A 107 2.77 24.66 -2.27
CA ASP A 107 3.80 24.48 -1.23
C ASP A 107 3.68 23.14 -0.47
N GLN A 108 3.33 22.07 -1.18
CA GLN A 108 3.11 20.76 -0.59
C GLN A 108 4.43 19.99 -0.49
N PRO A 109 4.74 19.31 0.65
CA PRO A 109 5.94 18.48 0.75
C PRO A 109 6.01 17.44 -0.37
N PHE A 110 7.21 17.23 -0.93
CA PHE A 110 7.44 16.40 -2.11
C PHE A 110 6.71 15.06 -2.07
N GLU A 111 6.78 14.34 -0.95
CA GLU A 111 6.14 13.02 -0.85
C GLU A 111 4.62 13.09 -0.89
N THR A 112 4.04 14.13 -0.29
CA THR A 112 2.59 14.30 -0.32
C THR A 112 2.13 14.70 -1.71
N ALA A 113 2.91 15.53 -2.40
CA ALA A 113 2.71 15.89 -3.81
C ALA A 113 2.81 14.64 -4.71
N LEU A 114 3.86 13.83 -4.55
CA LEU A 114 4.07 12.59 -5.29
C LEU A 114 2.92 11.61 -5.08
N MET A 115 2.48 11.40 -3.84
CA MET A 115 1.33 10.55 -3.53
C MET A 115 0.02 11.06 -4.14
N THR A 116 -0.15 12.39 -4.21
CA THR A 116 -1.32 13.03 -4.82
C THR A 116 -1.34 12.85 -6.33
N VAL A 117 -0.18 12.94 -6.98
CA VAL A 117 -0.04 12.72 -8.43
C VAL A 117 -0.10 11.23 -8.80
N ALA A 118 0.48 10.35 -7.98
CA ALA A 118 0.55 8.91 -8.23
C ALA A 118 -0.80 8.21 -8.08
N ARG A 119 -1.68 8.67 -7.19
CA ARG A 119 -2.93 7.96 -6.87
C ARG A 119 -3.96 7.92 -8.02
N PRO A 120 -4.31 9.04 -8.69
CA PRO A 120 -5.31 9.01 -9.77
C PRO A 120 -5.02 8.02 -10.90
N PRO A 121 -3.79 7.91 -11.43
CA PRO A 121 -3.45 6.89 -12.43
C PRO A 121 -3.27 5.48 -11.87
N GLY A 122 -3.48 5.27 -10.56
CA GLY A 122 -3.39 3.96 -9.92
C GLY A 122 -1.98 3.51 -9.53
N TYR A 123 -1.03 4.43 -9.35
CA TYR A 123 0.29 4.07 -8.81
C TYR A 123 0.27 3.99 -7.29
N THR A 124 1.05 3.06 -6.76
CA THR A 124 1.48 3.05 -5.36
C THR A 124 2.91 3.53 -5.29
N ALA A 125 3.18 4.57 -4.51
CA ALA A 125 4.54 5.04 -4.27
C ALA A 125 5.15 4.36 -3.04
N SER A 126 6.40 3.94 -3.16
CA SER A 126 7.21 3.39 -2.07
C SER A 126 8.61 3.98 -2.07
N ARG A 127 9.21 4.05 -0.89
CA ARG A 127 10.62 4.44 -0.71
C ARG A 127 11.51 3.22 -0.89
N VAL A 128 12.54 3.33 -1.71
CA VAL A 128 13.55 2.29 -1.92
C VAL A 128 14.92 2.92 -1.70
N PHE A 129 15.69 2.34 -0.78
CA PHE A 129 17.07 2.75 -0.54
C PHE A 129 17.98 1.90 -1.42
N VAL A 130 18.72 2.52 -2.33
CA VAL A 130 19.56 1.81 -3.28
C VAL A 130 21.02 2.01 -2.90
N ILE A 131 21.73 0.92 -2.62
CA ILE A 131 23.17 0.91 -2.40
C ILE A 131 23.85 0.77 -3.77
N VAL A 132 24.80 1.66 -4.06
CA VAL A 132 25.50 1.73 -5.34
C VAL A 132 27.00 1.86 -5.13
N PRO A 133 27.84 1.38 -6.07
CA PRO A 133 29.26 1.65 -6.04
C PRO A 133 29.54 3.15 -5.97
N LYS A 134 30.46 3.53 -5.09
CA LYS A 134 30.86 4.92 -4.93
C LYS A 134 31.58 5.39 -6.19
N LYS A 135 31.03 6.41 -6.85
CA LYS A 135 31.72 7.10 -7.96
C LYS A 135 32.72 8.10 -7.37
N GLU A 136 33.88 8.24 -7.99
CA GLU A 136 34.89 9.20 -7.58
C GLU A 136 34.29 10.61 -7.49
N GLY A 137 34.42 11.26 -6.34
CA GLY A 137 33.86 12.59 -6.06
C GLY A 137 32.36 12.64 -5.72
N SER A 138 31.64 11.52 -5.73
CA SER A 138 30.23 11.50 -5.28
C SER A 138 30.14 11.40 -3.74
N PRO A 139 29.20 12.11 -3.10
CA PRO A 139 29.01 12.01 -1.67
C PRO A 139 28.56 10.60 -1.27
N LEU A 140 28.97 10.15 -0.08
CA LEU A 140 28.62 8.83 0.48
C LEU A 140 27.11 8.66 0.72
N ALA A 141 26.43 9.77 0.98
CA ALA A 141 25.00 9.83 1.24
C ALA A 141 24.38 10.97 0.42
N PRO A 142 23.09 10.89 0.08
CA PRO A 142 22.36 12.05 -0.43
C PRO A 142 22.41 13.17 0.61
N ASP A 143 22.25 14.42 0.15
CA ASP A 143 22.20 15.58 1.02
C ASP A 143 21.16 15.37 2.14
N VAL A 144 21.63 15.13 3.36
CA VAL A 144 20.82 14.70 4.51
C VAL A 144 19.73 15.73 4.82
N LEU A 145 20.00 17.00 4.50
CA LEU A 145 19.05 18.10 4.68
C LEU A 145 17.81 17.99 3.77
N ARG A 146 17.90 17.18 2.71
CA ARG A 146 16.78 16.94 1.80
C ARG A 146 15.93 15.75 2.21
N LEU A 147 16.41 14.86 3.09
CA LEU A 147 15.68 13.63 3.40
C LEU A 147 14.30 13.92 4.00
N PRO A 148 13.28 13.14 3.64
CA PRO A 148 11.93 13.34 4.16
C PRO A 148 11.92 13.17 5.68
N MET A 149 11.15 14.02 6.37
CA MET A 149 10.94 13.90 7.81
C MET A 149 10.32 12.54 8.17
N GLY A 150 10.71 11.99 9.32
CA GLY A 150 10.08 10.78 9.88
C GLY A 150 10.60 9.46 9.30
N LEU A 151 11.89 9.39 8.95
CA LEU A 151 12.54 8.10 8.69
C LEU A 151 12.65 7.26 9.98
N PRO A 152 12.57 5.92 9.87
CA PRO A 152 12.63 5.05 11.04
C PRO A 152 13.97 5.18 11.76
N ARG A 153 13.94 5.03 13.09
CA ARG A 153 15.12 4.93 13.94
C ARG A 153 15.30 3.48 14.34
N LEU A 154 16.53 3.01 14.36
CA LEU A 154 16.86 1.60 14.56
C LEU A 154 17.71 1.42 15.80
N SER A 155 17.41 0.35 16.55
CA SER A 155 18.20 -0.12 17.68
C SER A 155 18.59 -1.57 17.42
N LEU A 156 19.82 -1.79 16.94
CA LEU A 156 20.34 -3.11 16.62
C LEU A 156 21.82 -3.23 17.01
N SER A 157 22.24 -4.42 17.40
CA SER A 157 23.64 -4.69 17.74
C SER A 157 24.05 -6.02 17.15
N LEU A 158 24.82 -5.97 16.06
CA LEU A 158 25.42 -7.10 15.37
C LEU A 158 26.92 -7.09 15.69
N ALA A 159 27.26 -7.62 16.87
CA ALA A 159 28.63 -7.61 17.40
C ALA A 159 29.56 -8.60 16.67
N ASN A 160 29.01 -9.66 16.08
CA ASN A 160 29.78 -10.61 15.27
C ASN A 160 29.67 -10.22 13.79
N PRO A 161 30.76 -10.31 13.01
CA PRO A 161 30.70 -10.14 11.56
C PRO A 161 29.66 -11.06 10.94
N MET A 162 28.81 -10.49 10.09
CA MET A 162 27.76 -11.20 9.36
C MET A 162 27.86 -10.90 7.87
N PRO A 163 27.43 -11.82 6.98
CA PRO A 163 27.34 -11.54 5.56
C PRO A 163 26.55 -10.26 5.30
N VAL A 164 27.07 -9.38 4.46
CA VAL A 164 26.48 -8.06 4.17
C VAL A 164 25.00 -8.16 3.75
N ALA A 165 24.66 -9.15 2.92
CA ALA A 165 23.29 -9.42 2.52
C ALA A 165 22.34 -9.67 3.72
N ALA A 166 22.81 -10.39 4.74
CA ALA A 166 22.03 -10.66 5.95
C ALA A 166 21.87 -9.40 6.82
N VAL A 167 22.91 -8.56 6.90
CA VAL A 167 22.85 -7.27 7.59
C VAL A 167 21.82 -6.36 6.90
N ILE A 168 21.88 -6.23 5.57
CA ILE A 168 20.93 -5.43 4.78
C ILE A 168 19.50 -5.93 4.96
N ALA A 169 19.27 -7.25 4.87
CA ALA A 169 17.96 -7.84 5.08
C ALA A 169 17.39 -7.53 6.47
N THR A 170 18.24 -7.60 7.51
CA THR A 170 17.87 -7.29 8.89
C THR A 170 17.51 -5.80 9.04
N VAL A 171 18.31 -4.90 8.47
CA VAL A 171 18.02 -3.45 8.48
C VAL A 171 16.72 -3.14 7.74
N ALA A 172 16.50 -3.73 6.56
CA ALA A 172 15.29 -3.56 5.77
C ALA A 172 14.04 -4.02 6.54
N GLU A 173 14.13 -5.19 7.19
CA GLU A 173 13.06 -5.77 7.99
C GLU A 173 12.70 -4.88 9.19
N MET A 174 13.71 -4.49 9.99
CA MET A 174 13.50 -3.66 11.18
C MET A 174 12.97 -2.26 10.85
N ALA A 175 13.42 -1.68 9.72
CA ALA A 175 12.96 -0.37 9.26
C ALA A 175 11.61 -0.43 8.53
N HIS A 176 11.14 -1.63 8.15
CA HIS A 176 9.99 -1.82 7.26
C HIS A 176 10.13 -1.03 5.94
N VAL A 177 11.31 -1.08 5.34
CA VAL A 177 11.62 -0.41 4.06
C VAL A 177 12.19 -1.40 3.06
N SER A 178 12.19 -1.02 1.77
CA SER A 178 12.91 -1.76 0.74
C SER A 178 14.33 -1.22 0.60
N ILE A 179 15.32 -2.11 0.62
CA ILE A 179 16.71 -1.80 0.33
C ILE A 179 17.15 -2.66 -0.85
N GLU A 180 17.61 -2.03 -1.93
CA GLU A 180 18.20 -2.69 -3.09
C GLU A 180 19.72 -2.57 -2.98
N ALA A 181 20.41 -3.70 -3.13
CA ALA A 181 21.87 -3.75 -3.15
C ALA A 181 22.34 -4.61 -4.35
N PRO A 182 23.57 -4.40 -4.85
CA PRO A 182 24.12 -5.23 -5.91
C PRO A 182 24.17 -6.71 -5.50
N GLU A 183 23.77 -7.62 -6.40
CA GLU A 183 23.74 -9.07 -6.11
C GLU A 183 25.14 -9.63 -5.84
N ASP A 184 26.17 -8.99 -6.39
CA ASP A 184 27.57 -9.35 -6.24
C ASP A 184 28.24 -8.73 -5.00
N LEU A 185 27.47 -8.05 -4.14
CA LEU A 185 27.98 -7.45 -2.91
C LEU A 185 28.41 -8.54 -1.92
N LYS A 186 29.71 -8.80 -1.87
CA LYS A 186 30.36 -9.78 -1.00
C LYS A 186 31.01 -9.11 0.21
N GLY A 187 31.20 -9.90 1.27
CA GLY A 187 31.92 -9.49 2.48
C GLY A 187 31.10 -9.69 3.74
N GLU A 188 31.71 -9.28 4.85
CA GLU A 188 31.09 -9.29 6.18
C GLU A 188 31.05 -7.86 6.71
N ALA A 189 30.00 -7.52 7.45
CA ALA A 189 29.87 -6.24 8.11
C ALA A 189 29.44 -6.44 9.57
N THR A 190 29.76 -5.43 10.38
CA THR A 190 29.26 -5.31 11.76
C THR A 190 28.46 -4.02 11.86
N LEU A 191 27.41 -4.02 12.68
CA LEU A 191 26.54 -2.87 12.76
C LEU A 191 25.99 -2.71 14.18
N ALA A 192 26.34 -1.59 14.80
CA ALA A 192 25.80 -1.19 16.08
C ALA A 192 25.08 0.15 15.91
N ALA A 193 23.78 0.14 16.20
CA ALA A 193 22.91 1.30 16.14
C ALA A 193 22.08 1.32 17.43
N ALA A 194 22.06 2.45 18.13
CA ALA A 194 21.25 2.65 19.32
C ALA A 194 20.36 3.86 19.06
N ASP A 195 19.09 3.62 18.76
CA ASP A 195 18.13 4.64 18.35
C ASP A 195 18.67 5.56 17.24
N THR A 196 19.33 4.97 16.25
CA THR A 196 20.03 5.70 15.18
C THR A 196 19.11 5.85 13.96
N PRO A 197 18.98 7.05 13.36
CA PRO A 197 18.21 7.22 12.13
C PRO A 197 18.69 6.29 11.00
N LEU A 198 17.75 5.71 10.25
CA LEU A 198 18.06 4.82 9.12
C LEU A 198 19.12 5.40 8.16
N PRO A 199 19.11 6.70 7.77
CA PRO A 199 20.17 7.29 6.93
C PRO A 199 21.57 7.13 7.51
N ASP A 200 21.73 7.30 8.81
CA ASP A 200 23.03 7.22 9.48
C ASP A 200 23.48 5.76 9.58
N VAL A 201 22.52 4.84 9.80
CA VAL A 201 22.77 3.39 9.76
C VAL A 201 23.25 2.96 8.37
N LEU A 202 22.57 3.40 7.30
CA LEU A 202 22.96 3.11 5.91
C LEU A 202 24.29 3.75 5.55
N THR A 203 24.55 4.97 6.02
CA THR A 203 25.83 5.66 5.80
C THR A 203 26.98 4.91 6.47
N SER A 204 26.79 4.48 7.72
CA SER A 204 27.79 3.70 8.46
C SER A 204 28.06 2.36 7.80
N LEU A 205 27.01 1.68 7.32
CA LEU A 205 27.14 0.43 6.58
C LEU A 205 27.87 0.63 5.24
N CYS A 206 27.47 1.62 4.44
CA CYS A 206 28.08 1.90 3.15
C CYS A 206 29.55 2.33 3.28
N GLN A 207 29.90 3.05 4.35
CA GLN A 207 31.28 3.43 4.64
C GLN A 207 32.19 2.22 4.89
N GLN A 208 31.70 1.18 5.57
CA GLN A 208 32.46 -0.08 5.77
C GLN A 208 32.70 -0.82 4.45
N LEU A 209 31.81 -0.64 3.48
CA LEU A 209 31.83 -1.35 2.19
C LEU A 209 32.45 -0.52 1.04
N ASP A 210 32.89 0.71 1.32
CA ASP A 210 33.25 1.73 0.32
C ASP A 210 32.18 1.91 -0.79
N MET A 211 30.92 1.86 -0.37
CA MET A 211 29.74 2.08 -1.22
C MET A 211 29.11 3.45 -0.91
N ALA A 212 28.15 3.85 -1.73
CA ALA A 212 27.24 4.95 -1.43
C ALA A 212 25.80 4.41 -1.41
N TRP A 213 24.87 5.17 -0.83
CA TRP A 213 23.45 4.87 -0.96
C TRP A 213 22.68 6.09 -1.48
N THR A 214 21.51 5.87 -2.06
CA THR A 214 20.58 6.92 -2.50
C THR A 214 19.13 6.53 -2.23
N LEU A 215 18.25 7.51 -2.09
CA LEU A 215 16.81 7.29 -2.00
C LEU A 215 16.18 7.37 -3.39
N VAL A 216 15.40 6.35 -3.74
CA VAL A 216 14.61 6.28 -4.96
C VAL A 216 13.14 6.12 -4.59
N TYR A 217 12.27 6.91 -5.22
CA TYR A 217 10.83 6.75 -5.11
C TYR A 217 10.35 5.82 -6.21
N GLN A 218 9.90 4.63 -5.85
CA GLN A 218 9.38 3.66 -6.81
C GLN A 218 7.86 3.82 -6.92
N LEU A 219 7.38 4.06 -8.14
CA LEU A 219 5.96 4.06 -8.48
C LEU A 219 5.64 2.72 -9.14
N LYS A 220 4.91 1.85 -8.44
CA LYS A 220 4.42 0.59 -9.01
C LYS A 220 2.99 0.79 -9.50
N SER A 221 2.71 0.48 -10.76
CA SER A 221 1.31 0.41 -11.21
C SER A 221 0.60 -0.61 -10.35
N ALA A 222 -0.54 -0.25 -9.75
CA ALA A 222 -1.44 -1.27 -9.24
C ALA A 222 -1.71 -2.24 -10.39
N PRO A 223 -1.69 -3.57 -10.15
CA PRO A 223 -2.01 -4.54 -11.19
C PRO A 223 -3.32 -4.09 -11.81
N THR A 224 -3.26 -3.72 -13.09
CA THR A 224 -4.43 -3.28 -13.83
C THR A 224 -5.29 -4.52 -13.93
N THR A 225 -6.21 -4.69 -12.98
CA THR A 225 -7.31 -5.63 -13.10
C THR A 225 -7.95 -5.27 -14.44
N GLY A 226 -7.74 -6.13 -15.43
CA GLY A 226 -8.00 -5.81 -16.82
C GLY A 226 -9.42 -5.25 -16.99
N ALA A 227 -9.55 -4.25 -17.87
CA ALA A 227 -10.78 -3.55 -18.20
C ALA A 227 -11.83 -4.44 -18.92
N GLY A 228 -12.04 -5.67 -18.47
CA GLY A 228 -13.05 -6.62 -18.96
C GLY A 228 -13.92 -7.24 -17.87
N ALA A 229 -13.54 -7.13 -16.60
CA ALA A 229 -14.41 -7.37 -15.47
C ALA A 229 -13.80 -6.60 -14.30
N VAL A 230 -14.49 -5.59 -13.80
CA VAL A 230 -14.27 -5.18 -12.42
C VAL A 230 -14.54 -6.47 -11.62
N PRO A 231 -13.55 -7.12 -10.97
CA PRO A 231 -13.94 -7.99 -9.87
C PRO A 231 -14.69 -7.04 -8.95
N ASP A 232 -15.99 -7.26 -8.79
CA ASP A 232 -16.86 -6.43 -7.96
C ASP A 232 -16.04 -6.04 -6.73
N ASP A 233 -15.94 -4.75 -6.36
CA ASP A 233 -15.16 -4.33 -5.18
C ASP A 233 -15.54 -5.18 -3.94
N GLU A 234 -16.72 -5.78 -3.99
CA GLU A 234 -17.25 -6.78 -3.08
C GLU A 234 -16.51 -8.15 -3.08
N GLU A 235 -16.02 -8.67 -4.20
CA GLU A 235 -15.27 -9.94 -4.27
C GLU A 235 -13.86 -9.79 -3.69
N VAL A 236 -13.17 -8.68 -3.97
CA VAL A 236 -11.89 -8.35 -3.33
C VAL A 236 -12.08 -8.18 -1.82
N ALA A 237 -13.13 -7.47 -1.40
CA ALA A 237 -13.49 -7.34 0.01
C ALA A 237 -13.84 -8.71 0.65
N ALA A 238 -14.52 -9.59 -0.08
CA ALA A 238 -14.84 -10.94 0.38
C ALA A 238 -13.59 -11.82 0.52
N GLN A 239 -12.64 -11.72 -0.42
CA GLN A 239 -11.39 -12.46 -0.36
C GLN A 239 -10.50 -11.96 0.80
N GLU A 240 -10.40 -10.65 1.00
CA GLU A 240 -9.69 -10.06 2.14
C GLU A 240 -10.34 -10.49 3.47
N ALA A 241 -11.69 -10.45 3.54
CA ALA A 241 -12.44 -10.93 4.70
C ALA A 241 -12.18 -12.42 4.98
N ARG A 242 -12.12 -13.27 3.95
CA ARG A 242 -11.79 -14.70 4.07
C ARG A 242 -10.36 -14.92 4.60
N ARG A 243 -9.36 -14.18 4.11
CA ARG A 243 -7.98 -14.28 4.63
C ARG A 243 -7.89 -13.87 6.10
N GLN A 244 -8.48 -12.72 6.45
CA GLN A 244 -8.52 -12.28 7.84
C GLN A 244 -9.24 -13.31 8.73
N ALA A 245 -10.33 -13.90 8.23
CA ALA A 245 -11.06 -14.94 8.94
C ALA A 245 -10.20 -16.16 9.24
N GLN A 246 -9.46 -16.66 8.25
CA GLN A 246 -8.58 -17.83 8.41
C GLN A 246 -7.46 -17.56 9.42
N GLN A 247 -6.90 -16.35 9.44
CA GLN A 247 -5.87 -15.97 10.40
C GLN A 247 -6.42 -15.92 11.83
N TRP A 248 -7.58 -15.30 12.02
CA TRP A 248 -8.24 -15.23 13.32
C TRP A 248 -8.67 -16.62 13.83
N ALA A 249 -9.10 -17.51 12.94
CA ALA A 249 -9.45 -18.88 13.27
C ALA A 249 -8.26 -19.68 13.82
N ARG A 250 -7.03 -19.37 13.38
CA ARG A 250 -5.79 -20.01 13.85
C ARG A 250 -5.33 -19.48 15.22
N MET A 251 -5.83 -18.35 15.70
CA MET A 251 -5.44 -17.78 16.99
C MET A 251 -6.20 -18.43 18.15
N THR A 252 -5.53 -18.64 19.28
CA THR A 252 -6.19 -19.06 20.52
C THR A 252 -7.07 -17.95 21.10
N PRO A 253 -8.08 -18.25 21.93
CA PRO A 253 -8.89 -17.21 22.58
C PRO A 253 -8.06 -16.18 23.35
N GLN A 254 -6.98 -16.60 24.01
CA GLN A 254 -6.07 -15.73 24.74
C GLN A 254 -5.30 -14.79 23.80
N GLN A 255 -4.77 -15.31 22.68
CA GLN A 255 -4.09 -14.47 21.67
C GLN A 255 -5.03 -13.41 21.10
N ARG A 256 -6.28 -13.78 20.81
CA ARG A 256 -7.31 -12.85 20.32
C ARG A 256 -7.60 -11.74 21.33
N GLN A 257 -7.66 -12.07 22.62
CA GLN A 257 -7.85 -11.08 23.67
C GLN A 257 -6.66 -10.10 23.74
N VAL A 258 -5.43 -10.60 23.65
CA VAL A 258 -4.22 -9.76 23.61
C VAL A 258 -4.24 -8.82 22.41
N VAL A 259 -4.55 -9.32 21.21
CA VAL A 259 -4.64 -8.50 19.99
C VAL A 259 -5.72 -7.44 20.12
N ALA A 260 -6.89 -7.79 20.65
CA ALA A 260 -7.98 -6.83 20.87
C ALA A 260 -7.60 -5.74 21.89
N SER A 261 -6.98 -6.11 23.02
CA SER A 261 -6.48 -5.17 24.02
C SER A 261 -5.43 -4.23 23.44
N GLN A 262 -4.49 -4.75 22.65
CA GLN A 262 -3.47 -3.95 21.99
C GLN A 262 -4.09 -2.96 21.00
N GLN A 263 -5.08 -3.39 20.20
CA GLN A 263 -5.76 -2.52 19.25
C GLN A 263 -6.48 -1.37 19.97
N ILE A 264 -7.22 -1.65 21.04
CA ILE A 264 -7.89 -0.59 21.82
C ILE A 264 -6.86 0.32 22.51
N GLY A 265 -5.81 -0.25 23.11
CA GLY A 265 -4.73 0.53 23.73
C GLY A 265 -4.05 1.47 22.73
N ASN A 266 -3.79 1.01 21.51
CA ASN A 266 -3.24 1.85 20.45
C ASN A 266 -4.18 2.99 20.06
N LEU A 267 -5.48 2.75 19.97
CA LEU A 267 -6.47 3.79 19.69
C LEU A 267 -6.55 4.82 20.82
N LEU A 268 -6.45 4.39 22.08
CA LEU A 268 -6.45 5.27 23.25
C LEU A 268 -5.19 6.13 23.37
N ARG A 269 -4.07 5.72 22.75
CA ARG A 269 -2.85 6.53 22.68
C ARG A 269 -2.91 7.64 21.63
N LEU A 270 -3.85 7.56 20.68
CA LEU A 270 -4.07 8.62 19.71
C LEU A 270 -4.75 9.83 20.34
N ASP A 271 -4.47 11.02 19.80
CA ASP A 271 -5.19 12.24 20.12
C ASP A 271 -6.69 12.10 19.83
N PRO A 272 -7.59 12.76 20.59
CA PRO A 272 -9.04 12.57 20.47
C PRO A 272 -9.59 12.69 19.03
N ARG A 273 -9.09 13.67 18.25
CA ARG A 273 -9.52 13.84 16.84
C ARG A 273 -9.07 12.68 15.94
N GLN A 274 -7.82 12.25 16.08
CA GLN A 274 -7.28 11.12 15.30
C GLN A 274 -7.98 9.81 15.69
N ARG A 275 -8.20 9.61 16.99
CA ARG A 275 -8.96 8.48 17.52
C ARG A 275 -10.37 8.45 16.95
N GLN A 276 -11.08 9.59 16.96
CA GLN A 276 -12.42 9.68 16.40
C GLN A 276 -12.47 9.35 14.90
N GLN A 277 -11.54 9.89 14.11
CA GLN A 277 -11.41 9.55 12.68
C GLN A 277 -11.14 8.06 12.48
N GLN A 278 -10.28 7.47 13.31
CA GLN A 278 -9.95 6.06 13.23
C GLN A 278 -11.14 5.16 13.63
N VAL A 279 -11.88 5.53 14.68
CA VAL A 279 -13.12 4.85 15.09
C VAL A 279 -14.15 4.93 13.96
N GLN A 280 -14.34 6.09 13.33
CA GLN A 280 -15.26 6.24 12.19
C GLN A 280 -14.85 5.36 11.01
N SER A 281 -13.55 5.27 10.71
CA SER A 281 -13.04 4.37 9.67
C SER A 281 -13.33 2.90 9.98
N ILE A 282 -13.11 2.47 11.22
CA ILE A 282 -13.46 1.11 11.68
C ILE A 282 -14.98 0.88 11.56
N THR A 283 -15.80 1.83 11.99
CA THR A 283 -17.27 1.77 11.86
C THR A 283 -17.68 1.61 10.40
N ALA A 284 -17.12 2.41 9.49
CA ALA A 284 -17.43 2.33 8.06
C ALA A 284 -17.05 0.96 7.47
N GLN A 285 -15.90 0.40 7.85
CA GLN A 285 -15.47 -0.94 7.45
C GLN A 285 -16.45 -2.01 7.93
N LEU A 286 -16.88 -1.97 9.20
CA LEU A 286 -17.83 -2.92 9.76
C LEU A 286 -19.21 -2.83 9.09
N VAL A 287 -19.68 -1.61 8.79
CA VAL A 287 -20.92 -1.40 8.04
C VAL A 287 -20.79 -1.95 6.61
N GLY A 288 -19.65 -1.74 5.95
CA GLY A 288 -19.35 -2.32 4.63
C GLY A 288 -19.39 -3.85 4.65
N LEU A 289 -18.69 -4.47 5.61
CA LEU A 289 -18.71 -5.93 5.81
C LEU A 289 -20.14 -6.45 6.04
N SER A 290 -20.97 -5.71 6.76
CA SER A 290 -22.37 -6.10 7.00
C SER A 290 -23.21 -6.16 5.72
N ARG A 291 -22.85 -5.42 4.67
CA ARG A 291 -23.52 -5.49 3.36
C ARG A 291 -23.04 -6.71 2.58
N GLY A 292 -21.72 -6.95 2.54
CA GLY A 292 -21.14 -8.11 1.85
C GLY A 292 -21.63 -9.45 2.43
N VAL A 293 -21.74 -9.54 3.76
CA VAL A 293 -22.25 -10.75 4.44
C VAL A 293 -23.66 -11.14 3.99
N ALA A 294 -24.51 -10.18 3.59
CA ALA A 294 -25.88 -10.47 3.14
C ALA A 294 -25.91 -11.25 1.81
N LYS A 295 -24.83 -11.20 1.03
CA LYS A 295 -24.68 -11.87 -0.27
C LYS A 295 -24.08 -13.28 -0.17
N LEU A 296 -23.47 -13.62 0.97
CA LEU A 296 -22.87 -14.94 1.19
C LEU A 296 -23.94 -16.04 1.23
N SER A 297 -23.54 -17.28 0.89
CA SER A 297 -24.38 -18.46 1.09
C SER A 297 -24.67 -18.71 2.59
N PRO A 298 -25.70 -19.49 2.96
CA PRO A 298 -26.02 -19.77 4.36
C PRO A 298 -24.84 -20.40 5.14
N GLU A 299 -24.08 -21.29 4.51
CA GLU A 299 -22.92 -21.93 5.14
C GLU A 299 -21.78 -20.95 5.36
N GLU A 300 -21.47 -20.13 4.35
CA GLU A 300 -20.45 -19.08 4.47
C GLU A 300 -20.83 -18.04 5.53
N ARG A 301 -22.11 -17.63 5.62
CA ARG A 301 -22.59 -16.75 6.68
C ARG A 301 -22.40 -17.37 8.06
N LYS A 302 -22.65 -18.67 8.22
CA LYS A 302 -22.45 -19.35 9.50
C LYS A 302 -20.97 -19.33 9.90
N GLN A 303 -20.06 -19.62 8.96
CA GLN A 303 -18.61 -19.60 9.20
C GLN A 303 -18.10 -18.19 9.49
N VAL A 304 -18.42 -17.23 8.63
CA VAL A 304 -18.04 -15.81 8.78
C VAL A 304 -18.66 -15.22 10.06
N GLY A 305 -19.88 -15.64 10.41
CA GLY A 305 -20.57 -15.20 11.61
C GLY A 305 -19.94 -15.70 12.90
N ALA A 306 -19.57 -16.98 12.97
CA ALA A 306 -18.82 -17.51 14.10
C ALA A 306 -17.49 -16.75 14.30
N MET A 307 -16.80 -16.45 13.21
CA MET A 307 -15.52 -15.74 13.22
C MET A 307 -15.66 -14.27 13.64
N ILE A 308 -16.65 -13.54 13.10
CA ILE A 308 -16.96 -12.18 13.53
C ILE A 308 -17.35 -12.15 15.01
N GLN A 309 -18.15 -13.10 15.48
CA GLN A 309 -18.55 -13.18 16.88
C GLN A 309 -17.34 -13.42 17.79
N GLN A 310 -16.43 -14.32 17.39
CA GLN A 310 -15.18 -14.58 18.11
C GLN A 310 -14.23 -13.36 18.14
N ARG A 311 -14.26 -12.50 17.11
CA ARG A 311 -13.48 -11.26 17.07
C ARG A 311 -14.13 -10.12 17.85
N ALA A 312 -15.45 -10.01 17.78
CA ALA A 312 -16.20 -8.93 18.41
C ALA A 312 -16.27 -9.08 19.93
N GLN A 313 -16.35 -10.31 20.46
CA GLN A 313 -16.42 -10.54 21.91
C GLN A 313 -15.28 -9.91 22.71
N PRO A 314 -13.98 -10.15 22.40
CA PRO A 314 -12.89 -9.53 23.15
C PRO A 314 -12.86 -8.01 22.97
N TYR A 315 -13.23 -7.49 21.81
CA TYR A 315 -13.33 -6.04 21.60
C TYR A 315 -14.41 -5.41 22.48
N MET A 316 -15.60 -6.01 22.51
CA MET A 316 -16.73 -5.55 23.31
C MET A 316 -16.47 -5.69 24.82
N SER A 317 -15.78 -6.75 25.26
CA SER A 317 -15.43 -6.91 26.68
C SER A 317 -14.43 -5.86 27.14
N GLN A 318 -13.43 -5.55 26.32
CA GLN A 318 -12.46 -4.49 26.58
C GLN A 318 -13.12 -3.11 26.57
N MET A 319 -14.04 -2.85 25.64
CA MET A 319 -14.80 -1.59 25.61
C MET A 319 -15.59 -1.34 26.90
N ARG A 320 -16.17 -2.39 27.52
CA ARG A 320 -16.89 -2.25 28.80
C ARG A 320 -15.99 -1.89 29.97
N GLN A 321 -14.68 -2.10 29.85
CA GLN A 321 -13.68 -1.74 30.87
C GLN A 321 -13.18 -0.30 30.72
N LEU A 322 -13.55 0.39 29.64
CA LEU A 322 -13.17 1.79 29.41
C LEU A 322 -13.97 2.75 30.28
N THR A 323 -13.47 3.99 30.44
CA THR A 323 -14.21 5.04 31.14
C THR A 323 -15.50 5.40 30.38
N PRO A 324 -16.55 5.96 31.03
CA PRO A 324 -17.80 6.30 30.35
C PRO A 324 -17.64 7.24 29.15
N GLU A 325 -16.66 8.16 29.22
CA GLU A 325 -16.34 9.06 28.12
C GLU A 325 -15.74 8.31 26.92
N GLN A 326 -14.74 7.46 27.17
CA GLN A 326 -14.16 6.59 26.14
C GLN A 326 -15.23 5.65 25.56
N GLN A 327 -16.10 5.07 26.39
CA GLN A 327 -17.20 4.23 25.91
C GLN A 327 -18.10 4.97 24.90
N ARG A 328 -18.39 6.26 25.12
CA ARG A 328 -19.15 7.09 24.17
C ARG A 328 -18.40 7.28 22.85
N GLU A 329 -17.09 7.50 22.90
CA GLU A 329 -16.27 7.65 21.69
C GLU A 329 -16.31 6.39 20.81
N PHE A 330 -16.21 5.20 21.42
CA PHE A 330 -16.19 3.93 20.71
C PHE A 330 -17.59 3.36 20.41
N GLN A 331 -18.66 3.98 20.93
CA GLN A 331 -20.04 3.50 20.78
C GLN A 331 -20.47 3.26 19.32
N PRO A 332 -20.09 4.09 18.33
CA PRO A 332 -20.41 3.83 16.92
C PRO A 332 -19.83 2.51 16.40
N ALA A 333 -18.60 2.16 16.78
CA ALA A 333 -17.98 0.90 16.39
C ALA A 333 -18.64 -0.31 17.07
N ALA A 334 -18.97 -0.20 18.36
CA ALA A 334 -19.73 -1.24 19.08
C ALA A 334 -21.09 -1.51 18.42
N ARG A 335 -21.86 -0.46 18.10
CA ARG A 335 -23.15 -0.61 17.41
C ARG A 335 -23.00 -1.26 16.03
N ALA A 336 -21.95 -0.93 15.28
CA ALA A 336 -21.67 -1.57 13.99
C ALA A 336 -21.35 -3.06 14.12
N TYR A 337 -20.60 -3.47 15.16
CA TYR A 337 -20.39 -4.88 15.48
C TYR A 337 -21.70 -5.60 15.83
N GLU A 338 -22.53 -5.00 16.68
CA GLU A 338 -23.84 -5.56 17.05
C GLU A 338 -24.76 -5.74 15.84
N MET A 339 -24.83 -4.72 14.96
CA MET A 339 -25.58 -4.81 13.71
C MET A 339 -25.08 -5.95 12.82
N LEU A 340 -23.76 -6.08 12.67
CA LEU A 340 -23.15 -7.15 11.88
C LEU A 340 -23.50 -8.54 12.44
N ILE A 341 -23.36 -8.72 13.76
CA ILE A 341 -23.72 -9.98 14.46
C ILE A 341 -25.22 -10.28 14.31
N ASN A 342 -26.09 -9.29 14.49
CA ASN A 342 -27.53 -9.48 14.35
C ASN A 342 -27.91 -9.87 12.93
N ARG A 343 -27.27 -9.27 11.92
CA ARG A 343 -27.51 -9.61 10.52
C ARG A 343 -27.06 -11.04 10.17
N LEU A 344 -25.96 -11.49 10.76
CA LEU A 344 -25.47 -12.87 10.62
C LEU A 344 -26.42 -13.91 11.24
N ARG A 345 -27.20 -13.52 12.25
CA ARG A 345 -28.20 -14.38 12.90
C ARG A 345 -29.53 -14.42 12.17
N GLN A 346 -29.80 -13.45 11.29
CA GLN A 346 -31.05 -13.44 10.53
C GLN A 346 -31.05 -14.60 9.52
N PRO A 347 -32.11 -15.42 9.48
CA PRO A 347 -32.24 -16.44 8.47
C PRO A 347 -32.21 -15.80 7.07
N THR A 348 -31.50 -16.41 6.13
CA THR A 348 -31.47 -15.95 4.74
C THR A 348 -32.92 -15.82 4.26
N PRO A 349 -33.36 -14.65 3.77
CA PRO A 349 -34.71 -14.50 3.26
C PRO A 349 -34.90 -15.54 2.17
N GLN A 350 -35.79 -16.51 2.41
CA GLN A 350 -36.12 -17.49 1.40
C GLN A 350 -36.63 -16.71 0.18
N PRO A 351 -36.18 -17.04 -1.03
CA PRO A 351 -36.73 -16.43 -2.23
C PRO A 351 -38.24 -16.61 -2.15
N ARG A 352 -38.99 -15.50 -2.11
CA ARG A 352 -40.44 -15.58 -2.15
C ARG A 352 -40.78 -16.44 -3.36
N PRO A 353 -41.60 -17.50 -3.22
CA PRO A 353 -42.00 -18.30 -4.36
C PRO A 353 -42.49 -17.32 -5.42
N ALA A 354 -41.90 -17.41 -6.62
CA ALA A 354 -42.26 -16.56 -7.73
C ALA A 354 -43.78 -16.56 -7.79
N THR A 355 -44.41 -15.43 -7.52
CA THR A 355 -45.87 -15.34 -7.51
C THR A 355 -46.27 -15.83 -8.89
N PRO A 356 -46.99 -16.97 -9.01
CA PRO A 356 -47.31 -17.55 -10.30
C PRO A 356 -47.91 -16.41 -11.12
N GLY A 357 -47.23 -16.10 -12.23
CA GLY A 357 -47.50 -14.91 -13.03
C GLY A 357 -49.01 -14.78 -13.16
N ARG A 358 -49.55 -13.68 -12.64
CA ARG A 358 -50.97 -13.36 -12.74
C ARG A 358 -51.29 -13.47 -14.21
N GLY A 359 -51.93 -14.59 -14.59
CA GLY A 359 -52.25 -14.92 -15.96
C GLY A 359 -52.88 -13.70 -16.60
N GLY A 360 -52.41 -13.36 -17.80
CA GLY A 360 -52.77 -12.14 -18.50
C GLY A 360 -54.25 -11.82 -18.33
N ALA A 361 -54.53 -10.65 -17.76
CA ALA A 361 -55.88 -10.12 -17.85
C ALA A 361 -56.23 -10.06 -19.35
N PRO A 362 -57.36 -10.64 -19.78
CA PRO A 362 -57.77 -10.60 -21.17
C PRO A 362 -57.81 -9.15 -21.63
N GLN A 363 -57.10 -8.87 -22.72
CA GLN A 363 -57.04 -7.58 -23.37
C GLN A 363 -58.49 -7.20 -23.76
N PRO A 364 -59.02 -6.05 -23.30
CA PRO A 364 -60.38 -5.66 -23.66
C PRO A 364 -60.48 -5.49 -25.18
N PRO A 365 -61.54 -6.01 -25.82
CA PRO A 365 -61.69 -5.97 -27.28
C PRO A 365 -61.73 -4.52 -27.76
N ALA A 366 -60.95 -4.25 -28.81
CA ALA A 366 -60.94 -2.97 -29.50
C ALA A 366 -62.34 -2.66 -30.04
N ARG A 367 -62.91 -1.52 -29.60
CA ARG A 367 -64.14 -0.99 -30.19
C ARG A 367 -63.88 -0.61 -31.65
N ARG A 368 -64.71 -1.11 -32.55
CA ARG A 368 -64.86 -0.59 -33.91
C ARG A 368 -65.86 0.56 -33.92
#